data_AF-A0A0D1A5H2-F1
#
_entry.id   AF-A0A0D1A5H2-F1
#
_cell.length_a   1.000
_cell.length_b   1.000
_cell.length_c   1.000
_cell.angle_alpha   90.00
_cell.angle_beta   90.00
_cell.angle_gamma   90.00
#
_symmetry.space_group_name_H-M   'P 1'
#
loop_
_entity.id
_entity.type
_entity.pdbx_description
1 polymer ?
#
loop_
_entity_poly.entity_id
_entity_poly.type
_entity_poly.pdbx_seq_one_letter_code
_entity_poly.pdbx_strand_id
1 'polypeptide(L)'
;MLKGLIDSGHADEAITLLTNPNNAKDAKTFAAILDQLHATIAPEAWSNHYKPNMTLSHPWGATPGLTIVQGIMGIVPLKPGFEEFRIRIQPGELSALSVKTPSARGIIQANYKKEADQRIVSVSVPMNSKAKIELSDINTARKITLNGKAISLDNVEDGLNLASGKYTIEYR
;
A
#
# COMPACT_ATOMS: atom_id res chain seq x y z
N MET A 1 1.22 8.52 -11.92
CA MET A 1 0.77 7.37 -12.72
C MET A 1 0.34 6.19 -11.84
N LEU A 2 1.25 5.50 -11.13
CA LEU A 2 0.92 4.29 -10.36
C LEU A 2 -0.23 4.46 -9.35
N LYS A 3 -0.19 5.50 -8.51
CA LYS A 3 -1.30 5.80 -7.59
C LYS A 3 -2.63 6.05 -8.33
N GLY A 4 -2.59 6.68 -9.50
CA GLY A 4 -3.77 6.92 -10.33
C GLY A 4 -4.40 5.62 -10.83
N LEU A 5 -3.58 4.67 -11.31
CA LEU A 5 -4.05 3.32 -11.68
C LEU A 5 -4.75 2.65 -10.50
N ILE A 6 -4.10 2.64 -9.34
CA ILE A 6 -4.63 2.07 -8.10
C ILE A 6 -5.98 2.72 -7.71
N ASP A 7 -6.06 4.05 -7.73
CA ASP A 7 -7.29 4.78 -7.38
C ASP A 7 -8.44 4.50 -8.37
N SER A 8 -8.11 4.17 -9.63
CA SER A 8 -9.08 3.80 -10.68
C SER A 8 -9.45 2.31 -10.72
N GLY A 9 -8.98 1.49 -9.77
CA GLY A 9 -9.29 0.06 -9.71
C GLY A 9 -8.32 -0.86 -10.47
N HIS A 10 -7.22 -0.33 -10.99
CA HIS A 10 -6.18 -1.05 -11.73
C HIS A 10 -4.94 -1.32 -10.86
N ALA A 11 -5.18 -1.89 -9.68
CA ALA A 11 -4.10 -2.14 -8.70
C ALA A 11 -3.12 -3.21 -9.21
N ASP A 12 -3.61 -4.24 -9.89
CA ASP A 12 -2.79 -5.33 -10.44
C ASP A 12 -1.80 -4.83 -11.49
N GLU A 13 -2.25 -3.95 -12.39
CA GLU A 13 -1.40 -3.33 -13.40
C GLU A 13 -0.37 -2.39 -12.77
N ALA A 14 -0.78 -1.62 -11.76
CA ALA A 14 0.15 -0.76 -11.03
C ALA A 14 1.24 -1.57 -10.30
N ILE A 15 0.87 -2.68 -9.68
CA ILE A 15 1.81 -3.59 -9.02
C ILE A 15 2.72 -4.25 -10.06
N THR A 16 2.18 -4.72 -11.18
CA THR A 16 2.95 -5.30 -12.29
C THR A 16 4.02 -4.33 -12.81
N LEU A 17 3.68 -3.05 -12.95
CA LEU A 17 4.64 -2.01 -13.34
C LEU A 17 5.68 -1.76 -12.24
N LEU A 18 5.26 -1.72 -10.97
CA LEU A 18 6.14 -1.50 -9.83
C LEU A 18 7.15 -2.65 -9.63
N THR A 19 6.73 -3.89 -9.87
CA THR A 19 7.52 -5.11 -9.70
C THR A 19 8.03 -5.67 -11.01
N ASN A 20 8.04 -4.88 -12.08
CA ASN A 20 8.48 -5.34 -13.41
C ASN A 20 9.94 -5.84 -13.33
N PRO A 21 10.20 -7.14 -13.57
CA PRO A 21 11.51 -7.74 -13.35
C PRO A 21 12.48 -7.48 -14.51
N ASN A 22 12.04 -6.82 -15.59
CA ASN A 22 12.92 -6.51 -16.70
C ASN A 22 14.03 -5.58 -16.22
N ASN A 23 15.24 -6.13 -16.08
CA ASN A 23 16.42 -5.40 -15.65
C ASN A 23 17.40 -5.16 -16.81
N ALA A 24 16.94 -5.26 -18.06
CA ALA A 24 17.78 -4.97 -19.22
C ALA A 24 18.33 -3.54 -19.15
N LYS A 25 19.54 -3.35 -19.68
CA LYS A 25 20.16 -2.03 -19.79
C LYS A 25 19.21 -1.04 -20.44
N ASP A 26 19.09 0.14 -19.85
CA ASP A 26 18.22 1.25 -20.28
C ASP A 26 16.71 0.95 -20.27
N ALA A 27 16.27 -0.17 -19.69
CA ALA A 27 14.84 -0.38 -19.46
C ALA A 27 14.26 0.64 -18.46
N LYS A 28 13.04 1.12 -18.72
CA LYS A 28 12.33 2.06 -17.84
C LYS A 28 11.60 1.34 -16.70
N THR A 29 12.37 0.62 -15.88
CA THR A 29 11.88 -0.19 -14.77
C THR A 29 12.69 0.08 -13.51
N PHE A 30 12.10 -0.19 -12.34
CA PHE A 30 12.83 -0.10 -11.08
C PHE A 30 13.89 -1.20 -10.95
N ALA A 31 13.66 -2.39 -11.53
CA ALA A 31 14.66 -3.46 -11.58
C ALA A 31 15.93 -3.03 -12.35
N ALA A 32 15.80 -2.35 -13.48
CA ALA A 32 16.97 -1.82 -14.21
C ALA A 32 17.69 -0.72 -13.41
N ILE A 33 16.97 0.14 -12.69
CA ILE A 33 17.59 1.13 -11.79
C ILE A 33 18.45 0.41 -10.72
N LEU A 34 17.93 -0.65 -10.11
CA LEU A 34 18.64 -1.40 -9.07
C LEU A 34 19.83 -2.18 -9.64
N ASP A 35 19.64 -2.91 -10.75
CA ASP A 35 20.63 -3.88 -11.23
C ASP A 35 21.63 -3.29 -12.22
N GLN A 36 21.27 -2.24 -12.96
CA GLN A 36 22.14 -1.65 -14.00
C GLN A 36 22.79 -0.35 -13.53
N LEU A 37 22.08 0.48 -12.77
CA LEU A 37 22.66 1.69 -12.19
C LEU A 37 23.31 1.43 -10.81
N HIS A 38 23.01 0.28 -10.18
CA HIS A 38 23.40 -0.02 -8.81
C HIS A 38 23.00 1.09 -7.82
N ALA A 39 21.88 1.75 -8.11
CA ALA A 39 21.45 2.91 -7.35
C ALA A 39 20.90 2.48 -5.99
N THR A 40 21.48 3.01 -4.92
CA THR A 40 20.99 2.85 -3.54
C THR A 40 20.03 3.98 -3.12
N ILE A 41 19.80 4.92 -4.04
CA ILE A 41 18.98 6.12 -3.90
C ILE A 41 18.19 6.34 -5.20
N ALA A 42 17.16 7.18 -5.16
CA ALA A 42 16.27 7.39 -6.30
C ALA A 42 16.90 8.31 -7.37
N PRO A 43 17.12 7.84 -8.61
CA PRO A 43 17.71 8.65 -9.66
C PRO A 43 16.74 9.67 -10.27
N GLU A 44 17.31 10.67 -10.94
CA GLU A 44 16.56 11.69 -11.68
C GLU A 44 15.89 11.15 -12.94
N ALA A 45 16.50 10.16 -13.61
CA ALA A 45 15.96 9.56 -14.82
C ALA A 45 16.17 8.04 -14.80
N TRP A 46 15.60 7.34 -15.77
CA TRP A 46 15.67 5.88 -15.88
C TRP A 46 17.08 5.36 -16.15
N SER A 47 17.90 6.11 -16.90
CA SER A 47 19.32 5.81 -17.13
C SER A 47 20.05 7.00 -17.79
N ASN A 48 21.39 6.95 -17.79
CA ASN A 48 22.23 7.93 -18.48
C ASN A 48 22.01 7.95 -19.99
N HIS A 49 21.45 6.91 -20.61
CA HIS A 49 21.07 6.93 -22.03
C HIS A 49 20.02 8.00 -22.31
N TYR A 50 19.01 8.13 -21.45
CA TYR A 50 17.94 9.12 -21.62
C TYR A 50 18.32 10.51 -21.09
N LYS A 51 19.22 10.57 -20.11
CA LYS A 51 19.72 11.82 -19.54
C LYS A 51 21.20 11.65 -19.14
N PRO A 52 22.16 11.97 -20.04
CA PRO A 52 23.58 11.75 -19.77
C PRO A 52 24.11 12.46 -18.53
N ASN A 53 23.52 13.62 -18.20
CA ASN A 53 23.86 14.46 -17.04
C ASN A 53 22.92 14.24 -15.84
N MET A 54 22.33 13.04 -15.67
CA MET A 54 21.43 12.77 -14.55
C MET A 54 22.15 12.70 -13.20
N THR A 55 21.44 13.08 -12.15
CA THR A 55 21.85 12.80 -10.77
C THR A 55 21.24 11.48 -10.28
N LEU A 56 21.92 10.80 -9.36
CA LEU A 56 21.38 9.62 -8.67
C LEU A 56 20.56 9.98 -7.42
N SER A 57 20.53 11.25 -7.03
CA SER A 57 19.84 11.72 -5.82
C SER A 57 18.77 12.73 -6.19
N HIS A 58 17.59 12.23 -6.58
CA HIS A 58 16.48 13.08 -6.97
C HIS A 58 15.14 12.58 -6.41
N PRO A 59 14.45 13.38 -5.58
CA PRO A 59 13.28 12.91 -4.84
C PRO A 59 12.08 12.56 -5.73
N TRP A 60 11.97 13.10 -6.94
CA TRP A 60 10.88 12.72 -7.85
C TRP A 60 10.93 11.25 -8.30
N GLY A 61 12.10 10.60 -8.15
CA GLY A 61 12.31 9.20 -8.51
C GLY A 61 11.77 8.27 -7.43
N ALA A 62 11.52 8.80 -6.23
CA ALA A 62 11.07 8.05 -5.06
C ALA A 62 9.57 7.69 -5.08
N THR A 63 8.94 7.70 -6.26
CA THR A 63 7.53 7.31 -6.47
C THR A 63 7.15 5.94 -5.86
N PRO A 64 8.03 4.90 -5.84
CA PRO A 64 7.72 3.62 -5.18
C PRO A 64 7.29 3.76 -3.72
N GLY A 65 7.98 4.58 -2.92
CA GLY A 65 7.68 4.74 -1.50
C GLY A 65 6.27 5.30 -1.27
N LEU A 66 5.89 6.33 -2.04
CA LEU A 66 4.55 6.88 -2.01
C LEU A 66 3.50 5.87 -2.48
N THR A 67 3.80 5.12 -3.53
CA THR A 67 2.88 4.13 -4.12
C THR A 67 2.60 2.99 -3.13
N ILE A 68 3.61 2.51 -2.40
CA ILE A 68 3.44 1.46 -1.38
C ILE A 68 2.57 1.98 -0.23
N VAL A 69 2.88 3.15 0.34
CA VAL A 69 2.18 3.66 1.54
C VAL A 69 0.77 4.18 1.22
N GLN A 70 0.64 5.06 0.22
CA GLN A 70 -0.61 5.75 -0.08
C GLN A 70 -1.46 5.07 -1.16
N GLY A 71 -0.85 4.21 -1.99
CA GLY A 71 -1.53 3.44 -3.02
C GLY A 71 -1.91 2.05 -2.52
N ILE A 72 -0.94 1.14 -2.48
CA ILE A 72 -1.15 -0.29 -2.18
C ILE A 72 -1.72 -0.49 -0.77
N MET A 73 -1.15 0.15 0.25
CA MET A 73 -1.69 0.11 1.62
C MET A 73 -2.83 1.11 1.84
N GLY A 74 -3.01 2.06 0.92
CA GLY A 74 -4.07 3.06 0.96
C GLY A 74 -4.10 3.94 2.20
N ILE A 75 -2.95 4.15 2.88
CA ILE A 75 -2.86 4.96 4.09
C ILE A 75 -2.87 6.44 3.69
N VAL A 76 -4.03 7.07 3.81
CA VAL A 76 -4.26 8.46 3.35
C VAL A 76 -5.10 9.21 4.37
N PRO A 77 -4.74 10.45 4.75
CA PRO A 77 -5.56 11.25 5.66
C PRO A 77 -6.90 11.61 5.00
N LEU A 78 -7.98 11.42 5.75
CA LEU A 78 -9.33 11.90 5.39
C LEU A 78 -9.63 13.24 6.06
N LYS A 79 -8.99 13.50 7.21
CA LYS A 79 -9.01 14.79 7.90
C LYS A 79 -7.59 15.31 8.17
N PRO A 80 -7.41 16.64 8.28
CA PRO A 80 -6.11 17.23 8.60
C PRO A 80 -5.45 16.61 9.84
N GLY A 81 -4.13 16.48 9.78
CA GLY A 81 -3.36 15.96 10.90
C GLY A 81 -3.65 14.49 11.26
N PHE A 82 -4.22 13.70 10.34
CA PHE A 82 -4.56 12.28 10.57
C PHE A 82 -5.55 12.07 11.74
N GLU A 83 -6.39 13.06 12.05
CA GLU A 83 -7.52 12.85 12.98
C GLU A 83 -8.40 11.69 12.51
N GLU A 84 -8.61 11.61 11.20
CA GLU A 84 -9.24 10.50 10.51
C GLU A 84 -8.44 10.18 9.26
N PHE A 85 -8.23 8.89 9.01
CA PHE A 85 -7.50 8.42 7.84
C PHE A 85 -8.11 7.12 7.33
N ARG A 86 -7.79 6.79 6.08
CA ARG A 86 -8.19 5.56 5.43
C ARG A 86 -7.04 4.58 5.45
N ILE A 87 -7.34 3.29 5.52
CA ILE A 87 -6.47 2.19 5.11
C ILE A 87 -7.27 1.38 4.09
N ARG A 88 -6.89 1.45 2.81
CA ARG A 88 -7.49 0.65 1.73
C ARG A 88 -6.42 -0.23 1.12
N ILE A 89 -6.36 -1.48 1.57
CA ILE A 89 -5.33 -2.40 1.10
C ILE A 89 -5.77 -2.97 -0.25
N GLN A 90 -4.97 -2.74 -1.28
CA GLN A 90 -5.19 -3.20 -2.65
C GLN A 90 -3.98 -4.05 -3.04
N PRO A 91 -3.94 -5.32 -2.58
CA PRO A 91 -2.73 -6.13 -2.61
C PRO A 91 -2.43 -6.69 -4.00
N GLY A 92 -3.42 -6.68 -4.90
CA GLY A 92 -3.38 -7.43 -6.14
C GLY A 92 -2.96 -8.88 -5.93
N GLU A 93 -1.98 -9.33 -6.71
CA GLU A 93 -1.39 -10.68 -6.59
C GLU A 93 -0.42 -10.85 -5.41
N LEU A 94 -0.09 -9.79 -4.65
CA LEU A 94 0.83 -9.89 -3.52
C LEU A 94 0.20 -10.69 -2.37
N SER A 95 0.95 -11.66 -1.84
CA SER A 95 0.49 -12.51 -0.74
C SER A 95 0.73 -11.92 0.65
N ALA A 96 1.66 -10.97 0.77
CA ALA A 96 1.99 -10.35 2.05
C ALA A 96 2.48 -8.91 1.87
N LEU A 97 2.04 -8.02 2.77
CA LEU A 97 2.44 -6.62 2.83
C LEU A 97 2.59 -6.20 4.29
N SER A 98 3.59 -5.36 4.58
CA SER A 98 3.78 -4.77 5.89
C SER A 98 4.30 -3.35 5.74
N VAL A 99 3.62 -2.39 6.38
CA VAL A 99 4.03 -0.98 6.41
C VAL A 99 3.93 -0.44 7.82
N LYS A 100 4.96 0.31 8.19
CA LYS A 100 5.02 1.18 9.37
C LYS A 100 5.31 2.59 8.88
N THR A 101 4.35 3.49 9.03
CA THR A 101 4.47 4.88 8.53
C THR A 101 4.16 5.89 9.63
N PRO A 102 4.91 7.00 9.74
CA PRO A 102 4.60 8.05 10.70
C PRO A 102 3.39 8.88 10.26
N SER A 103 2.68 9.42 11.24
CA SER A 103 1.64 10.44 11.07
C SER A 103 1.78 11.51 12.16
N ALA A 104 1.04 12.62 12.05
CA ALA A 104 1.02 13.66 13.08
C ALA A 104 0.47 13.18 14.44
N ARG A 105 -0.25 12.05 14.49
CA ARG A 105 -0.81 11.46 15.72
C ARG A 105 0.00 10.29 16.27
N GLY A 106 1.04 9.87 15.55
CA GLY A 106 1.89 8.74 15.92
C GLY A 106 2.07 7.74 14.79
N ILE A 107 2.61 6.57 15.12
CA ILE A 107 2.90 5.53 14.14
C ILE A 107 1.62 4.77 13.76
N ILE A 108 1.41 4.63 12.46
CA ILE A 108 0.41 3.73 11.88
C ILE A 108 1.14 2.46 11.44
N GLN A 109 0.59 1.30 11.77
CA GLN A 109 1.06 0.01 11.25
C GLN A 109 -0.10 -0.68 10.55
N ALA A 110 0.17 -1.26 9.39
CA ALA A 110 -0.79 -2.08 8.66
C ALA A 110 -0.06 -3.27 8.04
N ASN A 111 -0.63 -4.45 8.21
CA ASN A 111 -0.13 -5.69 7.66
C ASN A 111 -1.27 -6.39 6.93
N TYR A 112 -0.94 -7.05 5.84
CA TYR A 112 -1.86 -7.89 5.08
C TYR A 112 -1.18 -9.23 4.79
N LYS A 113 -1.94 -10.31 4.87
CA LYS A 113 -1.53 -11.64 4.47
C LYS A 113 -2.68 -12.38 3.80
N LYS A 114 -2.38 -13.08 2.70
CA LYS A 114 -3.29 -13.99 1.99
C LYS A 114 -2.79 -15.42 2.20
N GLU A 115 -3.58 -16.23 2.90
CA GLU A 115 -3.32 -17.64 3.17
C GLU A 115 -4.44 -18.48 2.53
N ALA A 116 -4.18 -19.06 1.35
CA ALA A 116 -5.19 -19.76 0.57
C ALA A 116 -6.45 -18.89 0.32
N ASP A 117 -7.58 -19.24 0.92
CA ASP A 117 -8.84 -18.50 0.86
C ASP A 117 -8.96 -17.40 1.93
N GLN A 118 -8.16 -17.45 2.99
CA GLN A 118 -8.20 -16.51 4.09
C GLN A 118 -7.35 -15.26 3.83
N ARG A 119 -7.89 -14.10 4.19
CA ARG A 119 -7.17 -12.83 4.28
C ARG A 119 -7.10 -12.39 5.73
N ILE A 120 -5.93 -11.88 6.12
CA ILE A 120 -5.63 -11.41 7.47
C ILE A 120 -5.09 -9.99 7.36
N VAL A 121 -5.76 -9.05 8.02
CA VAL A 121 -5.37 -7.64 8.08
C VAL A 121 -5.13 -7.25 9.53
N SER A 122 -3.93 -6.80 9.86
CA SER A 122 -3.60 -6.34 11.22
C SER A 122 -3.22 -4.86 11.19
N VAL A 123 -3.93 -4.04 11.96
CA VAL A 123 -3.75 -2.58 11.98
C VAL A 123 -3.50 -2.05 13.38
N SER A 124 -2.64 -1.04 13.49
CA SER A 124 -2.41 -0.25 14.70
C SER A 124 -2.76 1.20 14.40
N VAL A 125 -3.84 1.68 15.01
CA VAL A 125 -4.34 3.05 14.89
C VAL A 125 -3.82 3.86 16.08
N PRO A 126 -3.09 4.98 15.86
CA PRO A 126 -2.54 5.79 16.94
C PRO A 126 -3.64 6.44 17.79
N MET A 127 -3.28 6.81 19.02
CA MET A 127 -4.18 7.54 19.93
C MET A 127 -4.71 8.83 19.29
N ASN A 128 -5.91 9.24 19.69
CA ASN A 128 -6.58 10.44 19.17
C ASN A 128 -6.78 10.43 17.64
N SER A 129 -6.90 9.25 17.04
CA SER A 129 -7.17 9.06 15.61
C SER A 129 -8.25 8.02 15.38
N LYS A 130 -8.89 8.08 14.22
CA LYS A 130 -9.81 7.05 13.72
C LYS A 130 -9.35 6.57 12.34
N ALA A 131 -9.59 5.30 12.05
CA ALA A 131 -9.27 4.71 10.76
C ALA A 131 -10.53 4.14 10.09
N LYS A 132 -10.74 4.49 8.83
CA LYS A 132 -11.68 3.80 7.94
C LYS A 132 -10.93 2.70 7.20
N ILE A 133 -11.26 1.43 7.47
CA ILE A 133 -10.62 0.27 6.86
C ILE A 133 -11.47 -0.21 5.69
N GLU A 134 -10.93 -0.18 4.48
CA GLU A 134 -11.54 -0.71 3.26
C GLU A 134 -10.79 -1.99 2.87
N LEU A 135 -11.49 -3.12 2.88
CA LEU A 135 -10.92 -4.46 2.67
C LEU A 135 -11.09 -4.88 1.20
N SER A 136 -10.03 -5.36 0.57
CA SER A 136 -10.10 -5.97 -0.77
C SER A 136 -10.89 -7.28 -0.74
N ASP A 137 -11.57 -7.63 -1.83
CA ASP A 137 -12.34 -8.87 -2.00
C ASP A 137 -13.48 -9.09 -1.00
N ILE A 138 -13.88 -8.08 -0.21
CA ILE A 138 -14.86 -8.25 0.87
C ILE A 138 -16.23 -8.71 0.37
N ASN A 139 -16.63 -8.30 -0.84
CA ASN A 139 -17.89 -8.68 -1.48
C ASN A 139 -17.97 -10.18 -1.81
N THR A 140 -16.82 -10.88 -1.82
CA THR A 140 -16.75 -12.33 -2.06
C THR A 140 -16.65 -13.13 -0.76
N ALA A 141 -16.45 -12.44 0.36
CA ALA A 141 -16.30 -13.08 1.66
C ALA A 141 -17.64 -13.64 2.15
N ARG A 142 -17.56 -14.78 2.84
CA ARG A 142 -18.68 -15.46 3.51
C ARG A 142 -18.62 -15.30 5.02
N LYS A 143 -17.44 -15.00 5.57
CA LYS A 143 -17.23 -14.81 6.99
C LYS A 143 -16.20 -13.74 7.24
N ILE A 144 -16.44 -12.91 8.25
CA ILE A 144 -15.49 -11.93 8.77
C ILE A 144 -15.44 -11.99 10.30
N THR A 145 -14.26 -11.80 10.87
CA THR A 145 -14.06 -11.59 12.30
C THR A 145 -13.23 -10.35 12.56
N LEU A 146 -13.51 -9.68 13.68
CA LEU A 146 -12.72 -8.60 14.24
C LEU A 146 -12.26 -9.04 15.63
N ASN A 147 -10.94 -9.13 15.82
CA ASN A 147 -10.31 -9.64 17.04
C ASN A 147 -10.89 -11.01 17.46
N GLY A 148 -11.11 -11.90 16.49
CA GLY A 148 -11.67 -13.24 16.69
C GLY A 148 -13.20 -13.28 16.89
N LYS A 149 -13.88 -12.14 17.02
CA LYS A 149 -15.35 -12.08 17.15
C LYS A 149 -16.00 -11.88 15.79
N ALA A 150 -16.98 -12.71 15.45
CA ALA A 150 -17.74 -12.56 14.21
C ALA A 150 -18.51 -11.23 14.16
N ILE A 151 -18.51 -10.58 12.99
CA ILE A 151 -19.27 -9.36 12.70
C ILE A 151 -20.10 -9.55 11.41
N SER A 152 -21.11 -8.71 11.19
CA SER A 152 -21.89 -8.75 9.94
C SER A 152 -21.07 -8.20 8.77
N LEU A 153 -21.18 -8.82 7.60
CA LEU A 153 -20.54 -8.35 6.36
C LEU A 153 -21.16 -7.03 5.86
N ASP A 154 -22.48 -6.86 6.01
CA ASP A 154 -23.21 -5.64 5.64
C ASP A 154 -22.64 -4.39 6.35
N ASN A 155 -22.06 -4.57 7.54
CA ASN A 155 -21.45 -3.47 8.29
C ASN A 155 -20.06 -3.07 7.77
N VAL A 156 -19.55 -3.72 6.72
CA VAL A 156 -18.16 -3.61 6.27
C VAL A 156 -18.04 -3.25 4.78
N GLU A 157 -19.12 -3.37 3.99
CA GLU A 157 -19.11 -3.03 2.55
C GLU A 157 -18.62 -1.59 2.29
N ASP A 158 -19.11 -0.62 3.07
CA ASP A 158 -18.69 0.79 2.96
C ASP A 158 -17.39 1.10 3.73
N GLY A 159 -16.79 0.11 4.38
CA GLY A 159 -15.60 0.21 5.20
C GLY A 159 -15.86 0.18 6.71
N LEU A 160 -14.94 -0.44 7.45
CA LEU A 160 -14.99 -0.59 8.90
C LEU A 160 -14.34 0.59 9.61
N ASN A 161 -15.11 1.32 10.41
CA ASN A 161 -14.59 2.44 11.22
C ASN A 161 -14.03 1.96 12.55
N LEU A 162 -12.74 2.17 12.78
CA LEU A 162 -12.02 1.77 13.98
C LEU A 162 -11.49 2.99 14.72
N ALA A 163 -11.59 2.96 16.05
CA ALA A 163 -10.94 3.94 16.93
C ALA A 163 -9.44 3.65 17.05
N SER A 164 -8.75 4.42 17.88
CA SER A 164 -7.37 4.11 18.27
C SER A 164 -7.28 2.73 18.93
N GLY A 165 -6.29 1.93 18.55
CA GLY A 165 -6.12 0.59 19.08
C GLY A 165 -5.40 -0.34 18.12
N LYS A 166 -5.28 -1.61 18.51
CA LYS A 166 -4.76 -2.69 17.67
C LYS A 166 -5.89 -3.63 17.31
N TYR A 167 -5.98 -3.98 16.04
CA TYR A 167 -7.05 -4.80 15.51
C TYR A 167 -6.51 -5.84 14.54
N THR A 168 -7.09 -7.03 14.58
CA THR A 168 -6.91 -8.09 13.60
C THR A 168 -8.26 -8.35 12.95
N ILE A 169 -8.30 -8.30 11.62
CA ILE A 169 -9.47 -8.57 10.80
C ILE A 169 -9.16 -9.80 9.96
N GLU A 170 -10.01 -10.81 10.04
CA GLU A 170 -9.87 -12.04 9.27
C GLU A 170 -11.12 -12.28 8.46
N TYR A 171 -10.98 -12.54 7.17
CA TYR A 171 -12.12 -12.81 6.29
C TYR A 171 -11.77 -13.84 5.21
N ARG A 172 -12.79 -14.56 4.77
CA ARG A 172 -12.75 -15.61 3.74
C ARG A 172 -14.09 -15.68 3.02
#